data_AF-A0AAN0JZM2-F1
#
_entry.id   AF-A0AAN0JZM2-F1
#
_cell.length_a   1.000
_cell.length_b   1.000
_cell.length_c   1.000
_cell.angle_alpha   90.00
_cell.angle_beta   90.00
_cell.angle_gamma   90.00
#
_symmetry.space_group_name_H-M   'P 1'
#
loop_
_entity.id
_entity.type
_entity.pdbx_description
1 polymer ?
#
loop_
_entity_poly.entity_id
_entity_poly.type
_entity_poly.pdbx_seq_one_letter_code
_entity_poly.pdbx_strand_id
1 'polypeptide(L)'
;TSGVYLSNYTDLLMNEPVYENLTALGLSGVAFDGVWAIAVALDIASKKILLRNETGCENVPGDLVPLEQFNYTNMKLGCILRQSFSEVNFLGVTGQIRFNRFGSRNDNVILYQQYRVINGILTKVSIGAVTVELHRNTFVFETGESDSTLWNSGEPPYDGFPVANIDKNNVVLVVIYDVAATGGLVFACVCFTFNFVFRRRKIVKLTSCNLNNIIILGSALLYT
;
A
#
# COMPACT_ATOMS: atom_id res chain seq x y z
N THR A 1 -17.20 -0.41 40.11
CA THR A 1 -16.27 -1.23 40.93
C THR A 1 -15.25 -2.00 40.11
N SER A 2 -15.36 -2.12 38.76
CA SER A 2 -14.35 -2.79 37.91
C SER A 2 -13.07 -1.96 37.67
N GLY A 3 -13.14 -0.62 37.66
CA GLY A 3 -11.98 0.24 37.38
C GLY A 3 -10.89 0.23 38.46
N VAL A 4 -11.24 -0.04 39.72
CA VAL A 4 -10.29 -0.04 40.86
C VAL A 4 -9.46 -1.32 40.91
N TYR A 5 -10.00 -2.45 40.42
CA TYR A 5 -9.23 -3.69 40.31
C TYR A 5 -8.26 -3.66 39.12
N LEU A 6 -8.63 -2.93 38.06
CA LEU A 6 -7.79 -2.75 36.87
C LEU A 6 -6.52 -1.96 37.20
N SER A 7 -6.63 -0.84 37.94
CA SER A 7 -5.48 0.00 38.28
C SER A 7 -4.44 -0.71 39.14
N ASN A 8 -4.86 -1.48 40.15
CA ASN A 8 -3.93 -2.18 41.05
C ASN A 8 -3.14 -3.29 40.33
N TYR A 9 -3.74 -3.97 39.35
CA TYR A 9 -3.05 -5.01 38.58
C TYR A 9 -2.09 -4.43 37.55
N THR A 10 -2.43 -3.29 36.95
CA THR A 10 -1.55 -2.59 36.00
C THR A 10 -0.31 -2.05 36.69
N ASP A 11 -0.44 -1.55 37.92
CA ASP A 11 0.68 -1.03 38.69
C ASP A 11 1.66 -2.14 39.11
N LEU A 12 1.16 -3.36 39.38
CA LEU A 12 2.00 -4.52 39.72
C LEU A 12 2.77 -5.09 38.51
N LEU A 13 2.16 -5.08 37.32
CA LEU A 13 2.79 -5.60 36.10
C LEU A 13 3.78 -4.60 35.48
N MET A 14 3.51 -3.30 35.58
CA MET A 14 4.39 -2.22 35.08
C MET A 14 5.66 -2.02 35.92
N ASN A 15 5.73 -2.59 37.14
CA ASN A 15 6.88 -2.45 38.04
C ASN A 15 8.04 -3.42 37.72
N GLU A 16 7.81 -4.34 36.79
CA GLU A 16 8.82 -5.24 36.24
C GLU A 16 9.39 -4.62 34.95
N PRO A 17 10.71 -4.40 34.85
CA PRO A 17 11.34 -3.69 33.72
C PRO A 17 11.16 -4.43 32.37
N VAL A 18 10.75 -5.70 32.40
CA VAL A 18 10.42 -6.50 31.23
C VAL A 18 9.11 -6.05 30.57
N TYR A 19 8.21 -5.40 31.32
CA TYR A 19 6.85 -5.08 30.87
C TYR A 19 6.56 -3.58 30.67
N GLU A 20 7.55 -2.69 30.87
CA GLU A 20 7.40 -1.22 30.71
C GLU A 20 6.86 -0.79 29.34
N ASN A 21 7.13 -1.56 28.27
CA ASN A 21 6.71 -1.24 26.90
C ASN A 21 5.39 -1.89 26.46
N LEU A 22 4.75 -2.70 27.33
CA LEU A 22 3.47 -3.32 27.01
C LEU A 22 2.34 -2.40 27.45
N THR A 23 1.59 -1.87 26.49
CA THR A 23 0.39 -1.07 26.78
C THR A 23 -0.57 -1.89 27.66
N ALA A 24 -0.70 -1.48 28.93
CA ALA A 24 -1.46 -2.16 29.98
C ALA A 24 -2.90 -2.55 29.57
N LEU A 25 -3.51 -1.78 28.68
CA LEU A 25 -4.87 -2.00 28.21
C LEU A 25 -5.02 -3.18 27.22
N GLY A 26 -3.95 -3.51 26.48
CA GLY A 26 -4.00 -4.50 25.40
C GLY A 26 -3.97 -5.95 25.91
N LEU A 27 -3.10 -6.25 26.89
CA LEU A 27 -2.97 -7.60 27.43
C LEU A 27 -4.12 -7.99 28.36
N SER A 28 -4.63 -7.06 29.16
CA SER A 28 -5.67 -7.36 30.13
C SER A 28 -6.99 -7.79 29.44
N GLY A 29 -7.35 -7.13 28.34
CA GLY A 29 -8.54 -7.46 27.57
C GLY A 29 -8.44 -8.83 26.89
N VAL A 30 -7.31 -9.13 26.25
CA VAL A 30 -7.09 -10.41 25.57
C VAL A 30 -7.05 -11.56 26.57
N ALA A 31 -6.43 -11.37 27.75
CA ALA A 31 -6.44 -12.38 28.81
C ALA A 31 -7.85 -12.62 29.35
N PHE A 32 -8.63 -11.56 29.59
CA PHE A 32 -10.01 -11.67 30.03
C PHE A 32 -10.87 -12.45 29.03
N ASP A 33 -10.80 -12.09 27.76
CA ASP A 33 -11.53 -12.79 26.69
C ASP A 33 -11.04 -14.23 26.52
N GLY A 34 -9.76 -14.50 26.76
CA GLY A 34 -9.18 -15.84 26.76
C GLY A 34 -9.77 -16.75 27.82
N VAL A 35 -9.93 -16.25 29.06
CA VAL A 35 -10.57 -17.00 30.15
C VAL A 35 -12.05 -17.29 29.82
N TRP A 36 -12.77 -16.31 29.27
CA TRP A 36 -14.14 -16.50 28.82
C TRP A 36 -14.25 -17.50 27.67
N ALA A 37 -13.33 -17.47 26.71
CA ALA A 37 -13.29 -18.42 25.61
C ALA A 37 -13.10 -19.85 26.12
N ILE A 38 -12.26 -20.06 27.14
CA ILE A 38 -12.11 -21.37 27.79
C ILE A 38 -13.42 -21.80 28.44
N ALA A 39 -14.08 -20.93 29.20
CA ALA A 39 -15.34 -21.24 29.86
C ALA A 39 -16.45 -21.63 28.86
N VAL A 40 -16.60 -20.85 27.78
CA VAL A 40 -17.57 -21.13 26.71
C VAL A 40 -17.25 -22.42 25.96
N ALA A 41 -15.97 -22.67 25.65
CA ALA A 41 -15.55 -23.91 24.99
C ALA A 41 -15.84 -25.14 25.85
N LEU A 42 -15.59 -25.06 27.17
CA LEU A 42 -15.88 -26.15 28.10
C LEU A 42 -17.40 -26.39 28.26
N ASP A 43 -18.21 -25.33 28.25
CA ASP A 43 -19.68 -25.46 28.24
C ASP A 43 -20.16 -26.19 26.98
N ILE A 44 -19.68 -25.80 25.79
CA ILE A 44 -19.97 -26.49 24.53
C ILE A 44 -19.54 -27.97 24.59
N ALA A 45 -18.33 -28.23 25.08
CA ALA A 45 -17.80 -29.59 25.22
C ALA A 45 -18.68 -30.44 26.14
N SER A 46 -19.07 -29.90 27.30
CA SER A 46 -19.94 -30.59 28.26
C SER A 46 -21.29 -30.96 27.63
N LYS A 47 -21.91 -30.04 26.89
CA LYS A 47 -23.18 -30.27 26.17
C LYS A 47 -23.03 -31.35 25.10
N LYS A 48 -21.92 -31.37 24.37
CA LYS A 48 -21.64 -32.42 23.36
C LYS A 48 -21.47 -33.79 24.00
N ILE A 49 -20.76 -33.87 25.12
CA ILE A 49 -20.57 -35.12 25.87
C ILE A 49 -21.92 -35.64 26.39
N LEU A 50 -22.75 -34.76 26.97
CA LEU A 50 -24.10 -35.10 27.45
C LEU A 50 -25.02 -35.62 26.33
N LEU A 51 -24.97 -34.99 25.16
CA LEU A 51 -25.75 -35.37 23.98
C LEU A 51 -25.15 -36.56 23.21
N ARG A 52 -24.02 -37.11 23.65
CA ARG A 52 -23.22 -38.11 22.93
C ARG A 52 -22.95 -37.73 21.47
N ASN A 53 -22.72 -36.44 21.24
CA ASN A 53 -22.48 -35.91 19.93
C ASN A 53 -20.98 -35.97 19.59
N GLU A 54 -20.61 -36.95 18.77
CA GLU A 54 -19.23 -37.18 18.34
C GLU A 54 -18.91 -36.63 16.94
N THR A 55 -19.77 -35.79 16.37
CA THR A 55 -19.59 -35.27 14.99
C THR A 55 -18.19 -34.67 14.81
N GLY A 56 -17.42 -35.22 13.87
CA GLY A 56 -16.04 -34.82 13.59
C GLY A 56 -14.94 -35.57 14.38
N CYS A 57 -15.32 -36.41 15.35
CA CYS A 57 -14.42 -37.20 16.20
C CYS A 57 -14.76 -38.70 16.24
N GLU A 58 -15.66 -39.19 15.39
CA GLU A 58 -16.15 -40.58 15.34
C GLU A 58 -15.01 -41.61 15.23
N ASN A 59 -14.04 -41.37 14.34
CA ASN A 59 -12.94 -42.30 14.06
C ASN A 59 -11.72 -42.14 15.00
N VAL A 60 -11.85 -41.37 16.09
CA VAL A 60 -10.75 -41.13 17.03
C VAL A 60 -10.79 -42.16 18.16
N PRO A 61 -9.67 -42.80 18.51
CA PRO A 61 -9.63 -43.78 19.60
C PRO A 61 -9.88 -43.12 20.97
N GLY A 62 -10.59 -43.84 21.84
CA GLY A 62 -10.89 -43.42 23.20
C GLY A 62 -12.39 -43.35 23.49
N ASP A 63 -12.70 -43.20 24.77
CA ASP A 63 -14.07 -43.20 25.26
C ASP A 63 -14.61 -41.78 25.45
N LEU A 64 -15.91 -41.63 25.23
CA LEU A 64 -16.61 -40.39 25.55
C LEU A 64 -16.92 -40.34 27.05
N VAL A 65 -16.10 -39.61 27.80
CA VAL A 65 -16.18 -39.49 29.26
C VAL A 65 -16.52 -38.05 29.68
N PRO A 66 -17.14 -37.85 30.87
CA PRO A 66 -17.33 -36.52 31.46
C PRO A 66 -15.99 -35.79 31.63
N LEU A 67 -16.03 -34.45 31.62
CA LEU A 67 -14.83 -33.61 31.75
C LEU A 67 -14.03 -33.88 33.05
N GLU A 68 -14.70 -34.36 34.09
CA GLU A 68 -14.10 -34.71 35.40
C GLU A 68 -13.18 -35.94 35.31
N GLN A 69 -13.40 -36.83 34.33
CA GLN A 69 -12.64 -38.06 34.12
C GLN A 69 -11.56 -37.85 33.05
N PHE A 70 -10.90 -36.70 33.08
CA PHE A 70 -9.86 -36.34 32.12
C PHE A 70 -8.64 -37.27 32.22
N ASN A 71 -8.17 -37.76 31.07
CA ASN A 71 -6.93 -38.52 30.96
C ASN A 71 -6.15 -38.05 29.71
N TYR A 72 -4.84 -37.82 29.88
CA TYR A 72 -3.94 -37.40 28.79
C TYR A 72 -3.85 -38.41 27.63
N THR A 73 -4.17 -39.68 27.86
CA THR A 73 -4.17 -40.71 26.80
C THR A 73 -5.46 -40.75 25.98
N ASN A 74 -6.52 -40.08 26.44
CA ASN A 74 -7.82 -40.10 25.76
C ASN A 74 -7.85 -39.12 24.59
N MET A 75 -7.56 -39.61 23.39
CA MET A 75 -7.58 -38.79 22.16
C MET A 75 -8.99 -38.34 21.78
N LYS A 76 -10.03 -39.15 22.06
CA LYS A 76 -11.44 -38.78 21.80
C LYS A 76 -11.82 -37.52 22.56
N LEU A 77 -11.53 -37.45 23.86
CA LEU A 77 -11.82 -36.26 24.68
C LEU A 77 -11.06 -35.03 24.18
N GLY A 78 -9.77 -35.19 23.82
CA GLY A 78 -8.97 -34.11 23.22
C GLY A 78 -9.56 -33.60 21.89
N CYS A 79 -10.09 -34.50 21.05
CA CYS A 79 -10.75 -34.13 19.80
C CYS A 79 -12.02 -33.31 20.05
N ILE A 80 -12.87 -33.73 21.00
CA ILE A 80 -14.10 -33.00 21.37
C ILE A 80 -13.78 -31.61 21.92
N LEU A 81 -12.76 -31.50 22.79
CA LEU A 81 -12.30 -30.20 23.29
C LEU A 81 -11.85 -29.29 22.14
N ARG A 82 -10.97 -29.79 21.26
CA ARG A 82 -10.49 -29.02 20.09
C ARG A 82 -11.65 -28.56 19.21
N GLN A 83 -12.61 -29.43 18.94
CA GLN A 83 -13.80 -29.11 18.15
C GLN A 83 -14.66 -28.05 18.85
N SER A 84 -14.83 -28.14 20.17
CA SER A 84 -15.60 -27.18 20.95
C SER A 84 -14.96 -25.79 20.94
N PHE A 85 -13.62 -25.71 21.01
CA PHE A 85 -12.89 -24.45 20.83
C PHE A 85 -13.08 -23.85 19.42
N SER A 86 -13.17 -24.68 18.37
CA SER A 86 -13.42 -24.20 17.01
C SER A 86 -14.81 -23.58 16.80
N GLU A 87 -15.76 -23.91 17.69
CA GLU A 87 -17.16 -23.45 17.65
C GLU A 87 -17.42 -22.25 18.58
N VAL A 88 -16.41 -21.79 19.32
CA VAL A 88 -16.52 -20.59 20.16
C VAL A 88 -16.83 -19.38 19.28
N ASN A 89 -17.94 -18.71 19.62
CA ASN A 89 -18.39 -17.51 18.93
C ASN A 89 -19.18 -16.61 19.90
N PHE A 90 -18.53 -15.59 20.46
CA PHE A 90 -19.19 -14.61 21.34
C PHE A 90 -18.53 -13.23 21.22
N LEU A 91 -19.23 -12.20 21.70
CA LEU A 91 -18.72 -10.84 21.74
C LEU A 91 -17.98 -10.62 23.07
N GLY A 92 -16.66 -10.51 23.03
CA GLY A 92 -15.79 -10.21 24.17
C GLY A 92 -15.54 -8.71 24.35
N VAL A 93 -14.70 -8.36 25.33
CA VAL A 93 -14.28 -6.99 25.62
C VAL A 93 -13.44 -6.41 24.48
N THR A 94 -12.63 -7.26 23.83
CA THR A 94 -11.79 -6.89 22.68
C THR A 94 -12.49 -7.11 21.34
N GLY A 95 -13.80 -7.34 21.32
CA GLY A 95 -14.60 -7.55 20.11
C GLY A 95 -15.00 -9.01 19.88
N GLN A 96 -15.36 -9.34 18.64
CA GLN A 96 -15.82 -10.69 18.32
C GLN A 96 -14.70 -11.72 18.54
N ILE A 97 -14.99 -12.78 19.31
CA ILE A 97 -14.08 -13.89 19.57
C ILE A 97 -14.55 -15.08 18.74
N ARG A 98 -13.76 -15.41 17.72
CA ARG A 98 -13.92 -16.59 16.88
C ARG A 98 -12.56 -17.06 16.39
N PHE A 99 -12.35 -18.38 16.40
CA PHE A 99 -11.11 -18.98 15.91
C PHE A 99 -11.26 -19.47 14.47
N ASN A 100 -10.21 -19.30 13.69
CA ASN A 100 -10.11 -19.86 12.34
C ASN A 100 -9.63 -21.32 12.41
N ARG A 101 -9.58 -22.00 11.26
CA ARG A 101 -9.12 -23.40 11.14
C ARG A 101 -7.68 -23.65 11.63
N PHE A 102 -6.88 -22.60 11.78
CA PHE A 102 -5.50 -22.68 12.24
C PHE A 102 -5.35 -22.37 13.75
N GLY A 103 -6.46 -22.12 14.45
CA GLY A 103 -6.45 -21.78 15.88
C GLY A 103 -6.09 -20.32 16.17
N SER A 104 -5.93 -19.48 15.15
CA SER A 104 -5.79 -18.04 15.34
C SER A 104 -7.16 -17.41 15.54
N ARG A 105 -7.24 -16.41 16.41
CA ARG A 105 -8.37 -15.48 16.40
C ARG A 105 -8.46 -14.88 15.00
N ASN A 106 -9.65 -14.90 14.40
CA ASN A 106 -9.87 -14.13 13.18
C ASN A 106 -9.97 -12.67 13.63
N ASP A 107 -8.83 -11.97 13.62
CA ASP A 107 -8.85 -10.52 13.73
C ASP A 107 -9.41 -10.01 12.41
N ASN A 108 -10.74 -10.00 12.34
CA ASN A 108 -11.46 -9.37 11.24
C ASN A 108 -11.13 -7.87 11.19
N VAL A 109 -10.45 -7.29 12.18
CA VAL A 109 -10.20 -5.86 12.28
C VAL A 109 -8.71 -5.63 12.50
N ILE A 110 -8.05 -5.04 11.51
CA ILE A 110 -6.64 -4.62 11.58
C ILE A 110 -6.61 -3.12 11.85
N LEU A 111 -6.02 -2.70 12.96
CA LEU A 111 -5.87 -1.29 13.31
C LEU A 111 -4.65 -0.70 12.62
N TYR A 112 -4.84 0.41 11.91
CA TYR A 112 -3.77 1.17 11.28
C TYR A 112 -3.42 2.39 12.13
N GLN A 113 -2.14 2.55 12.42
CA GLN A 113 -1.63 3.61 13.28
C GLN A 113 -0.44 4.29 12.61
N GLN A 114 -0.35 5.61 12.75
CA GLN A 114 0.75 6.41 12.22
C GLN A 114 1.39 7.21 13.35
N TYR A 115 2.70 7.35 13.26
CA TYR A 115 3.44 8.24 14.13
C TYR A 115 3.35 9.67 13.58
N ARG A 116 2.79 10.58 14.37
CA ARG A 116 2.66 12.00 14.05
C ARG A 116 3.34 12.84 15.12
N VAL A 117 3.97 13.93 14.70
CA VAL A 117 4.52 14.90 15.63
C VAL A 117 3.44 15.92 15.94
N ILE A 118 2.87 15.85 17.15
CA ILE A 118 1.86 16.80 17.63
C ILE A 118 2.51 17.57 18.77
N ASN A 119 2.56 18.90 18.66
CA ASN A 119 3.21 19.78 19.64
C ASN A 119 4.68 19.40 19.96
N GLY A 120 5.43 18.94 18.96
CA GLY A 120 6.84 18.55 19.10
C GLY A 120 7.07 17.17 19.72
N ILE A 121 6.00 16.42 20.05
CA ILE A 121 6.09 15.08 20.61
C ILE A 121 5.65 14.06 19.57
N LEU A 122 6.46 12.99 19.41
CA LEU A 122 6.09 11.86 18.57
C LEU A 122 4.98 11.07 19.27
N THR A 123 3.80 11.09 18.67
CA THR A 123 2.59 10.44 19.19
C THR A 123 2.07 9.42 18.20
N LYS A 124 1.62 8.29 18.71
CA LYS A 124 1.01 7.22 17.89
C LYS A 124 -0.48 7.50 17.79
N VAL A 125 -0.94 7.82 16.58
CA VAL A 125 -2.34 8.15 16.29
C VAL A 125 -2.97 7.00 15.52
N SER A 126 -4.16 6.57 15.94
CA SER A 126 -4.96 5.60 15.20
C SER A 126 -5.66 6.30 14.05
N ILE A 127 -5.51 5.76 12.84
CA ILE A 127 -6.02 6.37 11.60
C ILE A 127 -7.33 5.74 11.19
N GLY A 128 -7.48 4.44 11.44
CA GLY A 128 -8.60 3.68 10.96
C GLY A 128 -8.38 2.18 11.11
N ALA A 129 -9.39 1.43 10.70
CA ALA A 129 -9.39 -0.01 10.81
C ALA A 129 -9.79 -0.65 9.48
N VAL A 130 -9.08 -1.71 9.08
CA VAL A 130 -9.51 -2.58 7.99
C VAL A 130 -10.33 -3.70 8.57
N THR A 131 -11.60 -3.77 8.18
CA THR A 131 -12.43 -4.96 8.40
C THR A 131 -12.21 -5.94 7.25
N VAL A 132 -11.62 -7.10 7.53
CA VAL A 132 -11.44 -8.21 6.59
C VAL A 132 -12.64 -9.16 6.73
N GLU A 133 -13.58 -9.06 5.80
CA GLU A 133 -14.67 -10.03 5.65
C GLU A 133 -14.39 -10.98 4.48
N LEU A 134 -15.09 -12.12 4.46
CA LEU A 134 -14.85 -13.19 3.48
C LEU A 134 -15.05 -12.76 2.01
N HIS A 135 -15.85 -11.70 1.76
CA HIS A 135 -16.22 -11.24 0.42
C HIS A 135 -15.90 -9.77 0.16
N ARG A 136 -15.61 -8.98 1.20
CA ARG A 136 -15.26 -7.56 1.08
C ARG A 136 -14.31 -7.18 2.21
N ASN A 137 -13.25 -6.49 1.84
CA ASN A 137 -12.40 -5.80 2.79
C ASN A 137 -12.80 -4.34 2.76
N THR A 138 -13.12 -3.78 3.92
CA THR A 138 -13.50 -2.36 4.05
C THR A 138 -12.51 -1.67 4.96
N PHE A 139 -11.87 -0.61 4.45
CA PHE A 139 -11.11 0.30 5.29
C PHE A 139 -12.05 1.43 5.74
N VAL A 140 -12.07 1.70 7.04
CA VAL A 140 -12.86 2.78 7.63
C VAL A 140 -11.92 3.69 8.42
N PHE A 141 -11.90 4.97 8.06
CA PHE A 141 -11.18 6.00 8.82
C PHE A 141 -11.81 6.17 10.20
N GLU A 142 -10.96 6.45 11.19
CA GLU A 142 -11.38 6.81 12.52
C GLU A 142 -12.02 8.21 12.51
N THR A 143 -12.90 8.50 13.47
CA THR A 143 -13.68 9.75 13.48
C THR A 143 -12.77 10.97 13.48
N GLY A 144 -12.82 11.78 12.42
CA GLY A 144 -12.00 12.98 12.25
C GLY A 144 -10.76 12.79 11.36
N GLU A 145 -10.50 11.57 10.88
CA GLU A 145 -9.42 11.27 9.95
C GLU A 145 -9.94 11.22 8.49
N SER A 146 -9.06 11.57 7.56
CA SER A 146 -9.30 11.54 6.11
C SER A 146 -7.98 11.42 5.34
N ASP A 147 -8.05 11.34 4.01
CA ASP A 147 -6.85 11.36 3.16
C ASP A 147 -5.98 12.61 3.40
N SER A 148 -6.62 13.74 3.77
CA SER A 148 -5.92 14.99 4.05
C SER A 148 -5.14 15.01 5.37
N THR A 149 -5.52 14.18 6.34
CA THR A 149 -4.80 14.07 7.62
C THR A 149 -3.65 13.05 7.56
N LEU A 150 -3.74 12.10 6.63
CA LEU A 150 -2.77 11.03 6.48
C LEU A 150 -1.44 11.52 5.89
N TRP A 151 -1.51 12.45 4.95
CA TRP A 151 -0.37 12.96 4.19
C TRP A 151 -0.21 14.47 4.39
N ASN A 152 1.03 14.94 4.44
CA ASN A 152 1.32 16.36 4.72
C ASN A 152 0.80 17.31 3.61
N SER A 153 0.73 16.83 2.37
CA SER A 153 0.14 17.53 1.21
C SER A 153 -1.34 17.19 0.99
N GLY A 154 -1.91 16.34 1.84
CA GLY A 154 -3.26 15.78 1.73
C GLY A 154 -3.51 14.85 0.54
N GLU A 155 -2.45 14.53 -0.21
CA GLU A 155 -2.49 13.57 -1.31
C GLU A 155 -1.46 12.45 -1.06
N PRO A 156 -1.80 11.19 -1.39
CA PRO A 156 -0.86 10.09 -1.25
C PRO A 156 0.36 10.31 -2.15
N PRO A 157 1.58 10.00 -1.67
CA PRO A 157 2.78 10.14 -2.46
C PRO A 157 2.72 9.23 -3.69
N TYR A 158 3.21 9.74 -4.81
CA TYR A 158 3.33 8.97 -6.04
C TYR A 158 4.54 8.04 -5.96
N ASP A 159 4.34 6.76 -6.27
CA ASP A 159 5.40 5.71 -6.23
C ASP A 159 6.33 5.75 -7.47
N GLY A 160 6.00 6.55 -8.49
CA GLY A 160 6.79 6.64 -9.72
C GLY A 160 7.70 7.87 -9.77
N PHE A 161 8.57 7.88 -10.78
CA PHE A 161 9.33 9.07 -11.18
C PHE A 161 8.56 9.85 -12.25
N PRO A 162 8.44 11.19 -12.15
CA PRO A 162 7.83 11.98 -13.21
C PRO A 162 8.71 11.89 -14.46
N VAL A 163 8.17 11.29 -15.53
CA VAL A 163 8.83 11.28 -16.83
C VAL A 163 8.60 12.64 -17.48
N ALA A 164 9.59 13.52 -17.40
CA ALA A 164 9.60 14.73 -18.20
C ALA A 164 9.85 14.32 -19.65
N ASN A 165 8.84 14.47 -20.51
CA ASN A 165 9.06 14.38 -21.95
C ASN A 165 10.05 15.49 -22.34
N ILE A 166 11.22 15.10 -22.88
CA ILE A 166 12.22 16.05 -23.33
C ILE A 166 11.70 16.63 -24.64
N ASP A 167 11.06 17.80 -24.55
CA ASP A 167 10.44 18.45 -25.69
C ASP A 167 11.39 19.45 -26.38
N LYS A 168 11.59 19.18 -27.68
CA LYS A 168 11.92 20.08 -28.80
C LYS A 168 13.20 20.92 -28.74
N ASN A 169 13.83 21.04 -29.92
CA ASN A 169 14.89 22.01 -30.15
C ASN A 169 14.44 23.42 -29.74
N ASN A 170 15.36 24.18 -29.15
CA ASN A 170 15.09 25.55 -28.74
C ASN A 170 14.58 26.37 -29.94
N VAL A 171 13.35 26.87 -29.83
CA VAL A 171 12.67 27.65 -30.89
C VAL A 171 13.52 28.84 -31.34
N VAL A 172 14.27 29.46 -30.42
CA VAL A 172 15.16 30.59 -30.74
C VAL A 172 16.26 30.16 -31.71
N LEU A 173 16.88 29.00 -31.50
CA LEU A 173 17.92 28.49 -32.40
C LEU A 173 17.34 28.16 -33.77
N VAL A 174 16.16 27.55 -33.82
CA VAL A 174 15.47 27.25 -35.09
C VAL A 174 15.22 28.54 -35.88
N VAL A 175 14.72 29.60 -35.24
CA VAL A 175 14.46 30.89 -35.90
C VAL A 175 15.75 31.54 -36.42
N ILE A 176 16.85 31.50 -35.64
CA ILE A 176 18.14 32.09 -36.07
C ILE A 176 18.66 31.38 -37.33
N TYR A 177 18.65 30.05 -37.37
CA TYR A 177 19.11 29.30 -38.53
C TYR A 177 18.21 29.49 -39.75
N ASP A 178 16.89 29.60 -39.56
CA ASP A 178 15.93 29.85 -40.64
C ASP A 178 16.10 31.24 -41.28
N VAL A 179 16.31 32.28 -40.46
CA VAL A 179 16.63 33.64 -40.96
C VAL A 179 17.96 33.67 -41.72
N ALA A 180 18.97 32.95 -41.22
CA ALA A 180 20.25 32.85 -41.92
C ALA A 180 20.15 32.10 -43.26
N ALA A 181 19.39 31.00 -43.31
CA ALA A 181 19.16 30.20 -44.52
C ALA A 181 18.39 30.99 -45.58
N THR A 182 17.32 31.68 -45.19
CA THR A 182 16.54 32.55 -46.10
C THR A 182 17.39 33.70 -46.64
N GLY A 183 18.24 34.32 -45.83
CA GLY A 183 19.21 35.32 -46.29
C GLY A 183 20.20 34.77 -47.33
N GLY A 184 20.72 33.56 -47.11
CA GLY A 184 21.59 32.86 -48.06
C GLY A 184 20.90 32.56 -49.40
N LEU A 185 19.63 32.16 -49.36
CA LEU A 185 18.82 31.90 -50.56
C LEU A 185 18.59 33.17 -51.39
N VAL A 186 18.27 34.29 -50.73
CA VAL A 186 18.11 35.59 -51.40
C VAL A 186 19.42 36.01 -52.09
N PHE A 187 20.55 35.84 -51.42
CA PHE A 187 21.87 36.13 -52.00
C PHE A 187 22.16 35.25 -53.23
N ALA A 188 21.87 33.95 -53.15
CA ALA A 188 22.02 33.03 -54.27
C ALA A 188 21.16 33.45 -55.48
N CYS A 189 19.92 33.89 -55.26
CA CYS A 189 19.06 34.42 -56.32
C CYS A 189 19.64 35.67 -56.98
N VAL A 190 20.17 36.63 -56.21
CA VAL A 190 20.82 37.84 -56.75
C VAL A 190 22.03 37.47 -57.60
N CYS A 191 22.88 36.58 -57.12
CA CYS A 191 24.04 36.08 -57.87
C CYS A 191 23.61 35.36 -59.16
N PHE A 192 22.53 34.58 -59.12
CA PHE A 192 21.98 33.90 -60.29
C PHE A 192 21.49 34.90 -61.34
N THR A 193 20.70 35.90 -60.94
CA THR A 193 20.20 36.96 -61.82
C THR A 193 21.35 37.76 -62.42
N PHE A 194 22.36 38.11 -61.63
CA PHE A 194 23.56 38.80 -62.12
C PHE A 194 24.29 37.98 -63.18
N ASN A 195 24.51 36.69 -62.93
CA ASN A 195 25.15 35.80 -63.90
C ASN A 195 24.33 35.66 -65.19
N PHE A 196 22.99 35.62 -65.09
CA PHE A 196 22.10 35.54 -66.24
C PHE A 196 22.14 36.81 -67.10
N VAL A 197 21.99 37.99 -66.49
CA VAL A 197 21.95 39.29 -67.19
C VAL A 197 23.30 39.63 -67.84
N PHE A 198 24.41 39.41 -67.13
CA PHE A 198 25.74 39.79 -67.61
C PHE A 198 26.46 38.69 -68.41
N ARG A 199 25.77 37.59 -68.73
CA ARG A 199 26.29 36.45 -69.52
C ARG A 199 26.95 36.83 -70.86
N ARG A 200 26.60 37.98 -71.44
CA ARG A 200 27.16 38.44 -72.71
C ARG A 200 28.47 39.25 -72.56
N ARG A 201 28.86 39.69 -71.36
CA ARG A 201 30.08 40.47 -71.14
C ARG A 201 31.33 39.59 -71.17
N LYS A 202 32.43 40.10 -71.75
CA LYS A 202 33.70 39.36 -71.95
C LYS A 202 34.27 38.79 -70.64
N ILE A 203 34.17 39.54 -69.54
CA ILE A 203 34.66 39.13 -68.22
C ILE A 203 33.94 37.89 -67.69
N VAL A 204 32.60 37.85 -67.76
CA VAL A 204 31.77 36.73 -67.28
C VAL A 204 31.90 35.47 -68.16
N LYS A 205 32.23 35.65 -69.45
CA LYS A 205 32.48 34.53 -70.37
C LYS A 205 33.80 33.81 -70.09
N LEU A 206 34.83 34.54 -69.63
CA LEU A 206 36.14 33.96 -69.31
C LEU A 206 36.12 33.09 -68.04
N THR A 207 35.13 33.30 -67.16
CA THR A 207 34.96 32.57 -65.90
C THR A 207 33.98 31.39 -65.98
N SER A 208 33.75 30.82 -67.17
CA SER A 208 32.90 29.63 -67.39
C SER A 208 31.47 29.77 -66.82
N CYS A 209 30.64 30.57 -67.48
CA CYS A 209 29.26 30.88 -67.07
C CYS A 209 28.37 29.65 -66.74
N ASN A 210 28.51 28.54 -67.48
CA ASN A 210 27.69 27.34 -67.23
C ASN A 210 28.06 26.64 -65.92
N LEU A 211 29.35 26.63 -65.55
CA LEU A 211 29.84 26.03 -64.32
C LEU A 211 29.41 26.85 -63.11
N ASN A 212 29.49 28.19 -63.19
CA ASN A 212 29.05 29.08 -62.11
C ASN A 212 27.54 28.94 -61.82
N ASN A 213 26.72 28.79 -62.86
CA ASN A 213 25.28 28.56 -62.70
C ASN A 213 24.96 27.22 -62.01
N ILE A 214 25.76 26.17 -62.26
CA ILE A 214 25.61 24.86 -61.59
C ILE A 214 26.01 24.96 -60.11
N ILE A 215 27.09 25.70 -59.79
CA ILE A 215 27.50 25.94 -58.39
C ILE A 215 26.40 26.67 -57.62
N ILE A 216 25.83 27.73 -58.20
CA ILE A 216 24.76 28.51 -57.55
C ILE A 216 23.51 27.64 -57.34
N LEU A 217 23.13 26.81 -58.32
CA LEU A 217 22.01 25.87 -58.17
C LEU A 217 22.26 24.84 -57.05
N GLY A 218 23.47 24.31 -56.95
CA GLY A 218 23.87 23.41 -55.87
C GLY A 218 23.82 24.06 -54.49
N SER A 219 24.22 25.33 -54.39
CA SER A 219 24.12 26.08 -53.13
C SER A 219 22.68 26.35 -52.71
N ALA A 220 21.77 26.63 -53.66
CA ALA A 220 20.36 26.84 -53.36
C ALA A 220 19.68 25.56 -52.84
N LEU A 221 20.03 24.40 -53.39
CA LEU A 221 19.52 23.10 -52.94
C LEU A 221 20.01 22.69 -51.53
N LEU A 222 21.15 23.22 -51.08
CA LEU A 222 21.68 22.96 -49.73
C LEU A 222 21.01 23.82 -48.65
N TYR A 223 20.43 24.96 -49.03
CA TYR A 223 19.73 25.86 -48.10
C TYR A 223 18.25 25.51 -47.89
N THR A 224 17.69 24.64 -48.74
CA THR A 224 16.31 24.11 -48.65
C THR A 224 16.28 22.79 -47.91
#